data_AF-E5YI29-F1
#
_entry.id   AF-E5YI29-F1
#
_cell.length_a   1.000
_cell.length_b   1.000
_cell.length_c   1.000
_cell.angle_alpha   90.00
_cell.angle_beta   90.00
_cell.angle_gamma   90.00
#
_symmetry.space_group_name_H-M   'P 1'
#
loop_
_entity.id
_entity.type
_entity.pdbx_description
1 polymer ?
#
loop_
_entity_poly.entity_id
_entity_poly.type
_entity_poly.pdbx_seq_one_letter_code
_entity_poly.pdbx_strand_id
1 'polypeptide(L)' 'MGNFSIHAGLVNGDLMPIVNENLSSEEVVTRFTGDDTGAPPNSVTIKIKTDSGKQVEVVIPNSSANAYVKVDGSMI' A
#
# COMPACT_ATOMS: atom_id res chain seq x y z
N MET A 1 -9.69 4.35 15.06
CA MET A 1 -8.88 3.29 14.44
C MET A 1 -9.30 3.25 13.00
N GLY A 2 -8.42 3.71 12.14
CA GLY A 2 -8.64 3.80 10.72
C GLY A 2 -8.67 2.44 10.09
N ASN A 3 -9.37 2.42 8.98
CA ASN A 3 -9.73 1.21 8.28
C ASN A 3 -8.72 0.87 7.19
N PHE A 4 -7.58 1.57 7.07
CA PHE A 4 -6.57 1.26 6.07
C PHE A 4 -5.14 1.46 6.56
N SER A 5 -4.21 0.78 5.88
CA SER A 5 -2.77 0.99 6.00
C SER A 5 -2.10 0.71 4.66
N ILE A 6 -1.05 1.44 4.34
CA ILE A 6 -0.28 1.24 3.10
C ILE A 6 1.15 0.87 3.45
N HIS A 7 1.64 -0.19 2.81
CA HIS A 7 2.98 -0.71 2.99
C HIS A 7 3.69 -0.74 1.64
N ALA A 8 4.94 -0.28 1.60
CA ALA A 8 5.79 -0.44 0.44
C ALA A 8 7.20 -0.83 0.87
N GLY A 9 7.60 -2.05 0.54
CA GLY A 9 8.99 -2.50 0.67
C GLY A 9 9.82 -1.96 -0.48
N LEU A 10 10.96 -1.36 -0.17
CA LEU A 10 11.87 -0.77 -1.13
C LEU A 10 12.81 -1.82 -1.71
N VAL A 11 13.34 -1.58 -2.91
CA VAL A 11 14.25 -2.50 -3.61
C VAL A 11 15.54 -2.80 -2.84
N ASN A 12 15.93 -1.92 -1.92
CA ASN A 12 17.12 -2.08 -1.07
C ASN A 12 16.84 -2.83 0.25
N GLY A 13 15.60 -3.30 0.47
CA GLY A 13 15.20 -4.00 1.70
C GLY A 13 14.66 -3.10 2.81
N ASP A 14 14.72 -1.77 2.63
CA ASP A 14 14.09 -0.84 3.56
C ASP A 14 12.56 -0.84 3.39
N LEU A 15 11.87 -0.19 4.33
CA LEU A 15 10.44 0.03 4.28
C LEU A 15 10.17 1.53 4.20
N MET A 16 9.24 1.94 3.32
CA MET A 16 8.69 3.28 3.42
C MET A 16 8.06 3.49 4.81
N PRO A 17 8.12 4.72 5.36
CA PRO A 17 7.36 5.06 6.56
C PRO A 17 5.89 4.69 6.42
N ILE A 18 5.34 4.03 7.45
CA ILE A 18 3.96 3.55 7.44
C ILE A 18 3.00 4.73 7.22
N VAL A 19 2.15 4.58 6.21
CA VAL A 19 1.04 5.49 5.92
C VAL A 19 -0.23 4.92 6.54
N ASN A 20 -0.89 5.73 7.37
CA ASN A 20 -2.10 5.36 8.11
C ASN A 20 -3.14 6.48 8.06
N GLU A 21 -4.25 6.29 8.77
CA GLU A 21 -5.43 7.14 8.78
C GLU A 21 -5.24 8.60 9.20
N ASN A 22 -4.09 8.95 9.74
CA ASN A 22 -3.79 10.32 10.17
C ASN A 22 -3.27 11.20 9.02
N LEU A 23 -3.08 10.63 7.82
CA LEU A 23 -2.66 11.36 6.64
C LEU A 23 -3.84 11.60 5.71
N SER A 24 -3.90 12.81 5.15
CA SER A 24 -4.79 13.12 4.04
C SER A 24 -4.41 12.34 2.78
N SER A 25 -5.36 12.14 1.88
CA SER A 25 -5.12 11.47 0.59
C SER A 25 -4.00 12.14 -0.23
N GLU A 26 -3.87 13.46 -0.13
CA GLU A 26 -2.81 14.22 -0.80
C GLU A 26 -1.43 13.90 -0.22
N GLU A 27 -1.29 13.83 1.10
CA GLU A 27 -0.05 13.42 1.76
C GLU A 27 0.32 11.98 1.40
N VAL A 28 -0.67 11.10 1.29
CA VAL A 28 -0.46 9.72 0.84
C VAL A 28 0.11 9.71 -0.57
N VAL A 29 -0.54 10.37 -1.54
CA VAL A 29 -0.07 10.41 -2.93
C VAL A 29 1.33 11.00 -3.01
N THR A 30 1.56 12.14 -2.35
CA THR A 30 2.85 12.85 -2.34
C THR A 30 3.98 11.95 -1.83
N ARG A 31 3.73 11.09 -0.84
CA ARG A 31 4.74 10.15 -0.35
C ARG A 31 5.07 9.02 -1.32
N PHE A 32 4.15 8.59 -2.16
CA PHE A 32 4.40 7.51 -3.13
C PHE A 32 4.89 8.00 -4.48
N THR A 33 4.61 9.25 -4.85
CA THR A 33 4.97 9.84 -6.15
C THR A 33 6.00 10.96 -6.04
N GLY A 34 6.46 11.29 -4.83
CA GLY A 34 7.46 12.32 -4.58
C GLY A 34 8.88 11.87 -4.94
N ASP A 35 9.64 12.79 -5.52
CA ASP A 35 10.99 12.59 -6.08
C ASP A 35 12.05 12.18 -5.03
N ASP A 36 11.84 12.55 -3.75
CA ASP A 36 12.85 12.40 -2.69
C ASP A 36 12.65 11.18 -1.76
N THR A 37 11.91 10.16 -2.20
CA THR A 37 11.41 9.07 -1.29
C THR A 37 12.33 7.85 -1.19
N GLY A 38 13.60 7.99 -1.57
CA GLY A 38 14.62 6.94 -1.46
C GLY A 38 14.56 5.93 -2.61
N ALA A 39 15.01 4.70 -2.34
CA ALA A 39 14.98 3.63 -3.33
C ALA A 39 13.53 3.32 -3.77
N PRO A 40 13.28 2.97 -5.05
CA PRO A 40 11.92 2.72 -5.51
C PRO A 40 11.26 1.55 -4.76
N PRO A 41 9.93 1.57 -4.57
CA PRO A 41 9.22 0.45 -3.97
C PRO A 41 9.20 -0.77 -4.91
N ASN A 42 9.29 -1.99 -4.37
CA ASN A 42 9.06 -3.25 -5.09
C ASN A 42 7.56 -3.44 -5.42
N SER A 43 6.70 -3.01 -4.50
CA SER A 43 5.24 -3.04 -4.65
C SER A 43 4.59 -2.12 -3.63
N VAL A 44 3.39 -1.63 -3.94
CA VAL A 44 2.50 -0.98 -2.97
C VAL A 44 1.44 -2.00 -2.54
N THR A 45 1.31 -2.22 -1.24
CA THR A 45 0.26 -3.05 -0.64
C THR A 45 -0.65 -2.18 0.21
N ILE A 46 -1.91 -2.07 -0.19
CA ILE A 46 -2.95 -1.34 0.52
C ILE A 46 -3.80 -2.39 1.26
N LYS A 47 -3.85 -2.31 2.59
CA LYS A 47 -4.71 -3.16 3.41
C LYS A 47 -5.89 -2.34 3.91
N ILE A 48 -7.10 -2.85 3.73
CA ILE A 48 -8.35 -2.18 4.09
C ILE A 48 -9.20 -3.14 4.93
N LYS A 49 -9.75 -2.65 6.04
CA LYS A 49 -10.75 -3.34 6.85
C LYS A 49 -12.12 -2.76 6.51
N THR A 50 -12.99 -3.54 5.90
CA THR A 50 -14.35 -3.08 5.55
C THR A 50 -15.25 -3.01 6.78
N ASP A 51 -16.37 -2.30 6.69
CA ASP A 51 -17.40 -2.26 7.74
C ASP A 51 -18.00 -3.65 8.01
N SER A 52 -17.97 -4.54 7.01
CA SER A 52 -18.37 -5.95 7.16
C SER A 52 -17.35 -6.80 7.92
N GLY A 53 -16.20 -6.23 8.29
CA GLY A 53 -15.11 -6.90 8.99
C GLY A 53 -14.09 -7.60 8.08
N LYS A 54 -14.36 -7.71 6.78
CA LYS A 54 -13.45 -8.33 5.81
C LYS A 54 -12.16 -7.55 5.63
N GLN A 55 -11.07 -8.26 5.41
CA GLN A 55 -9.77 -7.70 5.04
C GLN A 55 -9.60 -7.75 3.53
N VAL A 56 -9.44 -6.57 2.92
CA VAL A 56 -9.11 -6.40 1.50
C VAL A 56 -7.64 -6.02 1.40
N GLU A 57 -6.90 -6.70 0.53
CA GLU A 57 -5.52 -6.36 0.21
C GLU A 57 -5.42 -6.08 -1.30
N VAL A 58 -5.02 -4.87 -1.65
CA VAL A 58 -4.72 -4.47 -3.03
C VAL A 58 -3.20 -4.42 -3.17
N VAL A 59 -2.66 -5.19 -4.11
CA VAL A 59 -1.21 -5.22 -4.36
C VAL A 59 -0.94 -4.72 -5.77
N ILE A 60 -0.14 -3.67 -5.85
CA ILE A 60 0.30 -3.03 -7.10
C ILE A 60 1.81 -3.27 -7.21
N PRO A 61 2.26 -4.20 -8.05
CA PRO A 61 3.68 -4.46 -8.24
C PRO A 61 4.35 -3.31 -9.01
N ASN A 62 5.60 -2.98 -8.67
CA ASN A 62 6.43 -2.08 -9.48
C ASN A 62 7.15 -2.88 -10.59
N SER A 63 6.35 -3.51 -11.44
CA SER A 63 6.82 -4.30 -12.58
C SER A 63 5.71 -4.39 -13.63
N SER A 64 5.94 -5.15 -14.70
CA SER A 64 4.92 -5.43 -15.73
C SER A 64 3.86 -6.46 -15.29
N ALA A 65 3.92 -6.95 -14.04
CA ALA A 65 2.91 -7.86 -13.51
C ALA A 65 1.57 -7.15 -13.25
N ASN A 66 0.47 -7.90 -13.31
CA ASN A 66 -0.85 -7.36 -13.01
C ASN A 66 -0.99 -7.05 -11.51
N ALA A 67 -1.66 -5.94 -11.20
CA ALA A 67 -2.18 -5.71 -9.87
C ALA A 67 -3.24 -6.77 -9.53
N TYR A 68 -3.34 -7.13 -8.25
CA TYR A 68 -4.32 -8.11 -7.80
C TYR A 68 -4.96 -7.68 -6.49
N VAL A 69 -6.15 -8.22 -6.24
CA VAL A 69 -6.92 -8.00 -5.03
C VAL A 69 -7.08 -9.33 -4.30
N LYS A 70 -6.93 -9.30 -2.98
CA LYS A 70 -7.28 -10.41 -2.10
C LYS A 70 -8.37 -9.97 -1.14
N VAL A 71 -9.35 -10.83 -0.91
CA VAL A 71 -10.36 -10.68 0.15
C VAL A 71 -10.22 -11.87 1.08
N ASP A 72 -9.93 -11.59 2.35
CA ASP A 72 -9.68 -12.60 3.39
C ASP A 72 -8.65 -13.65 2.92
N GLY A 73 -7.59 -13.18 2.26
CA GLY A 73 -6.50 -14.00 1.72
C GLY A 73 -6.79 -14.68 0.38
N SER A 74 -8.04 -14.67 -0.10
CA SER A 74 -8.44 -15.27 -1.38
C SER A 74 -8.33 -14.26 -2.52
N MET A 75 -7.61 -14.61 -3.58
CA MET A 75 -7.48 -13.77 -4.78
C MET A 75 -8.82 -13.71 -5.53
N ILE A 76 -9.19 -12.52 -6.01
CA ILE A 76 -10.38 -12.29 -6.86
C ILE A 76 -9.97 -11.91 -8.27
#